data_AF-A0A3R6NJH0-F1
#
_entry.id   AF-A0A3R6NJH0-F1
#
_cell.length_a   1.000
_cell.length_b   1.000
_cell.length_c   1.000
_cell.angle_alpha   90.00
_cell.angle_beta   90.00
_cell.angle_gamma   90.00
#
_symmetry.space_group_name_H-M   'P 1'
#
loop_
_entity.id
_entity.type
_entity.pdbx_description
1 polymer ?
#
loop_
_entity_poly.entity_id
_entity_poly.type
_entity_poly.pdbx_seq_one_letter_code
_entity_poly.pdbx_strand_id
1 'polypeptide(L)'
;MMQNKGKIYVKKFIILLFWLGVWQILAMCVDNFLLVVTPLQALRALLTLAGQVEFWRSAFDSLWRIAFGFLLGAVLALLLAAISYRYPLAEEVLRPFMVFCKAVPVAVFAVLLLIWWGSSMLAVAICFLVVFPNIYLNTLEGLKSADRGLLEMAEVFRLPLGTQFFYIYRPALKPFLLSAFQLSLGMCWKSGVAAEVIGTPSHSIGGALYLAKIYLDTADLFAWTAVIVVLSVFFEKIIFYGIEVFFRWEPACKDPSMPQKIAGREQRTLCVRNLGKSFHNQWIFRHVDHEFHSGEPYVLDNPSGSGKTTFFRCLCGLERPEEGEVSEMDAFAMQFQEDRLCEDCSAVKNLEMILGDASQARTALTQLLPEEALDQPCHELSGGMKRRVSLVRAMEAGAQCVLLDEPFTGLDEENRKKAEDYIRRKTRGRIVMIATHIRTGEEFSEMTQMQI
;
A
#
# COMPACT_ATOMS: atom_id res chain seq x y z
N MET A 1 10.79 19.25 21.62
CA MET A 1 11.34 18.53 20.43
C MET A 1 12.57 19.18 19.76
N MET A 2 12.86 20.49 19.90
CA MET A 2 14.03 21.13 19.25
C MET A 2 15.40 20.76 19.87
N GLN A 3 15.50 20.49 21.18
CA GLN A 3 16.77 20.14 21.84
C GLN A 3 17.37 18.79 21.38
N ASN A 4 16.56 17.88 20.83
CA ASN A 4 17.05 16.55 20.40
C ASN A 4 17.67 16.56 18.99
N LYS A 5 17.28 17.50 18.13
CA LYS A 5 17.83 17.59 16.76
C LYS A 5 19.31 17.98 16.77
N GLY A 6 19.71 18.93 17.64
CA GLY A 6 21.11 19.35 17.79
C GLY A 6 22.05 18.20 18.15
N LYS A 7 21.66 17.34 19.11
CA LYS A 7 22.43 16.16 19.52
C LYS A 7 22.61 15.15 18.38
N ILE A 8 21.60 14.97 17.53
CA ILE A 8 21.68 14.07 16.37
C ILE A 8 22.68 14.59 15.33
N TYR A 9 22.65 15.89 15.02
CA TYR A 9 23.59 16.47 14.05
C TYR A 9 25.03 16.42 14.55
N VAL A 10 25.26 16.72 15.84
CA VAL A 10 26.59 16.59 16.46
C VAL A 10 27.10 15.15 16.38
N LYS A 11 26.26 14.16 16.71
CA LYS A 11 26.64 12.74 16.60
C LYS A 11 27.02 12.36 15.16
N LYS A 12 26.20 12.75 14.16
CA LYS A 12 26.50 12.49 12.75
C LYS A 12 27.80 13.14 12.30
N PHE A 13 28.06 14.37 12.75
CA PHE A 13 29.29 15.09 12.44
C PHE A 13 30.53 14.41 13.05
N ILE A 14 30.45 13.96 14.30
CA ILE A 14 31.54 13.20 14.95
C ILE A 14 31.81 11.89 14.20
N ILE A 15 30.77 11.16 13.79
CA ILE A 15 30.92 9.91 13.01
C ILE A 15 31.59 10.20 11.66
N LEU A 16 31.23 11.29 11.00
CA LEU A 16 31.86 11.70 9.74
C LEU A 16 33.35 12.02 9.96
N LEU A 17 33.68 12.81 10.98
CA LEU A 17 35.07 13.14 11.32
C LEU A 17 35.89 11.90 11.66
N PHE A 18 35.29 10.94 12.36
CA PHE A 18 35.93 9.65 12.65
C PHE A 18 36.33 8.93 11.35
N TRP A 19 35.40 8.76 10.40
CA TRP A 19 35.71 8.09 9.13
C TRP A 19 36.70 8.86 8.26
N LEU A 20 36.66 10.19 8.27
CA LEU A 20 37.69 11.02 7.62
C LEU A 20 39.05 10.85 8.28
N GLY A 21 39.10 10.74 9.61
CA GLY A 21 40.32 10.44 10.36
C GLY A 21 40.89 9.06 10.04
N VAL A 22 40.03 8.05 9.95
CA VAL A 22 40.43 6.69 9.51
C VAL A 22 41.02 6.73 8.10
N TRP A 23 40.37 7.42 7.15
CA TRP A 23 40.89 7.56 5.79
C TRP A 23 42.23 8.30 5.77
N GLN A 24 42.37 9.37 6.55
CA GLN A 24 43.62 10.13 6.67
C GLN A 24 44.78 9.26 7.21
N ILE A 25 44.53 8.48 8.27
CA ILE A 25 45.54 7.59 8.87
C ILE A 25 45.93 6.50 7.88
N LEU A 26 44.96 5.83 7.25
CA LEU A 26 45.24 4.77 6.26
C LEU A 26 46.04 5.31 5.07
N ALA A 27 45.71 6.50 4.56
CA ALA A 27 46.44 7.14 3.48
C ALA A 27 47.90 7.44 3.88
N MET A 28 48.12 7.90 5.11
CA MET A 28 49.47 8.16 5.64
C MET A 28 50.27 6.86 5.87
N CYS A 29 49.62 5.76 6.25
CA CYS A 29 50.29 4.47 6.47
C CYS A 29 50.77 3.79 5.17
N VAL A 30 50.09 4.04 4.04
CA VAL A 30 50.45 3.46 2.74
C VAL A 30 51.70 4.14 2.16
N ASP A 31 52.01 5.38 2.59
CA ASP A 31 53.17 6.20 2.21
C ASP A 31 53.46 6.20 0.69
N ASN A 32 52.39 6.14 -0.11
CA ASN A 32 52.44 6.15 -1.57
C ASN A 32 51.27 6.96 -2.12
N PHE A 33 51.57 8.21 -2.47
CA PHE A 33 50.59 9.19 -2.95
C PHE A 33 49.97 8.82 -4.30
N LEU A 34 50.59 7.92 -5.07
CA LEU A 34 50.01 7.40 -6.32
C LEU A 34 48.95 6.32 -6.07
N LEU A 35 48.91 5.71 -4.87
CA LEU A 35 47.96 4.65 -4.54
C LEU A 35 46.79 5.15 -3.70
N VAL A 36 47.06 5.96 -2.66
CA VAL A 36 46.03 6.43 -1.73
C VAL A 36 46.25 7.91 -1.41
N VAL A 37 45.28 8.74 -1.80
CA VAL A 37 45.30 10.18 -1.48
C VAL A 37 44.68 10.44 -0.11
N THR A 38 45.12 11.53 0.50
CA THR A 38 44.52 12.03 1.73
C THR A 38 43.18 12.72 1.45
N PRO A 39 42.22 12.73 2.41
CA PRO A 39 40.98 13.48 2.26
C PRO A 39 41.19 14.95 1.92
N LEU A 40 42.25 15.58 2.45
CA LEU A 40 42.58 16.97 2.18
C LEU A 40 43.03 17.19 0.73
N GLN A 41 43.80 16.26 0.15
CA GLN A 41 44.20 16.32 -1.26
C GLN A 41 42.99 16.14 -2.17
N ALA A 42 42.12 15.16 -1.90
CA ALA A 42 40.87 14.98 -2.63
C ALA A 42 39.97 16.22 -2.56
N LEU A 43 39.88 16.87 -1.40
CA LEU A 43 39.12 18.11 -1.23
C LEU A 43 39.71 19.26 -2.06
N ARG A 44 41.04 19.41 -2.09
CA ARG A 44 41.70 20.43 -2.92
C ARG A 44 41.49 20.18 -4.41
N ALA A 45 41.58 18.93 -4.86
CA ALA A 45 41.26 18.56 -6.23
C ALA A 45 39.80 18.90 -6.57
N LEU A 46 38.87 18.54 -5.67
CA LEU A 46 37.46 18.88 -5.83
C LEU A 46 37.22 20.39 -5.94
N LEU A 47 37.87 21.21 -5.12
CA LEU A 47 37.74 22.68 -5.18
C LEU A 47 38.29 23.24 -6.50
N THR A 48 39.39 22.68 -7.00
CA THR A 48 39.97 23.06 -8.30
C THR A 48 39.02 22.68 -9.45
N LEU A 49 38.50 21.45 -9.45
CA LEU A 49 37.52 20.98 -10.43
C LEU A 49 36.24 21.81 -10.38
N ALA A 50 35.72 22.14 -9.19
CA ALA A 50 34.51 22.93 -9.01
C ALA A 50 34.61 24.37 -9.58
N GLY A 51 35.83 24.88 -9.78
CA GLY A 51 36.07 26.16 -10.47
C GLY A 51 35.89 26.10 -11.99
N GLN A 52 35.76 24.90 -12.57
CA GLN A 52 35.67 24.69 -14.01
C GLN A 52 34.22 24.56 -14.46
N VAL A 53 33.86 25.14 -15.61
CA VAL A 53 32.50 25.00 -16.19
C VAL A 53 32.21 23.56 -16.60
N GLU A 54 33.22 22.86 -17.13
CA GLU A 54 33.10 21.47 -17.57
C GLU A 54 32.79 20.49 -16.43
N PHE A 55 33.20 20.82 -15.21
CA PHE A 55 32.87 20.06 -14.02
C PHE A 55 31.36 20.04 -13.78
N TRP A 56 30.72 21.22 -13.77
CA TRP A 56 29.29 21.36 -13.53
C TRP A 56 28.45 20.77 -14.66
N ARG A 57 28.90 20.91 -15.91
CA ARG A 57 28.27 20.26 -17.06
C ARG A 57 28.30 18.74 -16.93
N SER A 58 29.47 18.17 -16.65
CA SER A 58 29.62 16.72 -16.48
C SER A 58 28.80 16.19 -15.31
N ALA A 59 28.78 16.91 -14.18
CA ALA A 59 27.97 16.54 -13.03
C ALA A 59 26.47 16.54 -13.33
N PHE A 60 25.99 17.58 -14.03
CA PHE A 60 24.58 17.72 -14.41
C PHE A 60 24.15 16.68 -15.45
N ASP A 61 24.93 16.49 -16.53
CA ASP A 61 24.59 15.55 -17.61
C ASP A 61 24.56 14.10 -17.10
N SER A 62 25.51 13.70 -16.25
CA SER A 62 25.49 12.39 -15.59
C SER A 62 24.28 12.25 -14.67
N LEU A 63 23.99 13.26 -13.84
CA LEU A 63 22.81 13.25 -12.97
C LEU A 63 21.53 13.09 -13.80
N TRP A 64 21.41 13.82 -14.91
CA TRP A 64 20.25 13.76 -15.80
C TRP A 64 20.08 12.38 -16.43
N ARG A 65 21.14 11.79 -17.02
CA ARG A 65 21.08 10.46 -17.63
C ARG A 65 20.68 9.38 -16.62
N ILE A 66 21.29 9.40 -15.44
CA ILE A 66 21.00 8.43 -14.36
C ILE A 66 19.58 8.62 -13.83
N ALA A 67 19.17 9.86 -13.55
CA ALA A 67 17.83 10.17 -13.07
C ALA A 67 16.76 9.81 -14.10
N PHE A 68 16.99 10.09 -15.38
CA PHE A 68 16.06 9.75 -16.45
C PHE A 68 15.89 8.25 -16.61
N GLY A 69 16.98 7.47 -16.65
CA GLY A 69 16.92 6.01 -16.71
C GLY A 69 16.21 5.40 -15.50
N PHE A 70 16.46 5.94 -14.31
CA PHE A 70 15.76 5.56 -13.09
C PHE A 70 14.25 5.83 -13.16
N LEU A 71 13.86 7.06 -13.51
CA LEU A 71 12.45 7.47 -13.56
C LEU A 71 11.69 6.68 -14.62
N LEU A 72 12.29 6.49 -15.80
CA LEU A 72 11.71 5.68 -16.86
C LEU A 72 11.50 4.23 -16.40
N GLY A 73 12.52 3.64 -15.76
CA GLY A 73 12.45 2.29 -15.21
C GLY A 73 11.38 2.13 -14.14
N ALA A 74 11.34 3.08 -13.19
CA ALA A 74 10.36 3.07 -12.11
C ALA A 74 8.92 3.24 -12.60
N VAL A 75 8.66 4.23 -13.46
CA VAL A 75 7.31 4.50 -13.99
C VAL A 75 6.79 3.31 -14.80
N LEU A 76 7.58 2.78 -15.74
CA LEU A 76 7.17 1.63 -16.54
C LEU A 76 6.99 0.37 -15.69
N ALA A 77 7.84 0.16 -14.69
CA ALA A 77 7.72 -0.96 -13.78
C ALA A 77 6.44 -0.90 -12.93
N LEU A 78 6.10 0.28 -12.38
CA LEU A 78 4.86 0.49 -11.61
C LEU A 78 3.62 0.22 -12.47
N LEU A 79 3.60 0.75 -13.70
CA LEU A 79 2.49 0.56 -14.64
C LEU A 79 2.31 -0.92 -15.02
N LEU A 80 3.40 -1.58 -15.41
CA LEU A 80 3.35 -3.00 -15.81
C LEU A 80 3.03 -3.91 -14.62
N ALA A 81 3.49 -3.59 -13.41
CA ALA A 81 3.13 -4.35 -12.22
C ALA A 81 1.61 -4.24 -11.92
N ALA A 82 1.02 -3.06 -12.07
CA ALA A 82 -0.43 -2.88 -11.93
C ALA A 82 -1.21 -3.66 -13.00
N ILE A 83 -0.73 -3.68 -14.25
CA ILE A 83 -1.32 -4.48 -15.33
C ILE A 83 -1.21 -5.97 -15.02
N SER A 84 -0.04 -6.45 -14.58
CA SER A 84 0.19 -7.85 -14.20
C SER A 84 -0.65 -8.30 -13.01
N TYR A 85 -0.94 -7.40 -12.06
CA TYR A 85 -1.86 -7.68 -10.97
C TYR A 85 -3.29 -7.92 -11.49
N ARG A 86 -3.74 -7.14 -12.49
CA ARG A 86 -5.08 -7.28 -13.06
C ARG A 86 -5.20 -8.47 -14.02
N TYR A 87 -4.12 -8.78 -14.75
CA TYR A 87 -4.09 -9.78 -15.81
C TYR A 87 -2.93 -10.77 -15.58
N PRO A 88 -3.22 -11.99 -15.06
CA PRO A 88 -2.20 -13.00 -14.78
C PRO A 88 -1.32 -13.35 -15.99
N LEU A 89 -1.88 -13.32 -17.20
CA LEU A 89 -1.13 -13.54 -18.44
C LEU A 89 0.02 -12.52 -18.62
N ALA A 90 -0.17 -11.26 -18.23
CA ALA A 90 0.88 -10.25 -18.34
C ALA A 90 2.05 -10.55 -17.39
N GLU A 91 1.77 -11.10 -16.19
CA GLU A 91 2.82 -11.58 -15.29
C GLU A 91 3.62 -12.74 -15.90
N GLU A 92 2.92 -13.73 -16.47
CA GLU A 92 3.55 -14.89 -17.10
C GLU A 92 4.44 -14.50 -18.28
N VAL A 93 3.99 -13.56 -19.11
CA VAL A 93 4.76 -13.04 -20.26
C VAL A 93 5.99 -12.25 -19.80
N LEU A 94 5.88 -11.43 -18.76
CA LEU A 94 6.99 -10.60 -18.28
C LEU A 94 8.01 -11.40 -17.44
N ARG A 95 7.61 -12.52 -16.82
CA ARG A 95 8.45 -13.27 -15.89
C ARG A 95 9.82 -13.69 -16.49
N PRO A 96 9.91 -14.27 -17.70
CA PRO A 96 11.21 -14.62 -18.29
C PRO A 96 12.13 -13.40 -18.48
N PHE A 97 11.56 -12.26 -18.86
CA PHE A 97 12.31 -11.01 -19.01
C PHE A 97 12.87 -10.52 -17.67
N MET A 98 12.06 -10.54 -16.59
CA MET A 98 12.53 -10.15 -15.26
C MET A 98 13.67 -11.04 -14.77
N VAL A 99 13.58 -12.35 -15.00
CA VAL A 99 14.65 -13.30 -14.66
C VAL A 99 15.92 -13.02 -15.47
N PHE A 100 15.77 -12.79 -16.77
CA PHE A 100 16.89 -12.45 -17.65
C PHE A 100 17.62 -11.17 -17.20
N CYS A 101 16.90 -10.08 -16.94
CA CYS A 101 17.49 -8.83 -16.46
C CYS A 101 18.22 -9.00 -15.11
N LYS A 102 17.73 -9.87 -14.23
CA LYS A 102 18.35 -10.13 -12.93
C LYS A 102 19.56 -11.07 -13.01
N ALA A 103 19.58 -11.99 -13.97
CA ALA A 103 20.61 -13.00 -14.09
C ALA A 103 21.87 -12.49 -14.82
N VAL A 104 21.68 -11.64 -15.84
CA VAL A 104 22.79 -11.16 -16.66
C VAL A 104 23.54 -10.03 -15.92
N PRO A 105 24.87 -10.14 -15.76
CA PRO A 105 25.66 -9.09 -15.12
C PRO A 105 25.55 -7.77 -15.88
N VAL A 106 25.45 -6.66 -15.13
CA VAL A 106 25.29 -5.31 -15.70
C VAL A 106 26.41 -4.96 -16.69
N ALA A 107 27.65 -5.41 -16.45
CA ALA A 107 28.78 -5.19 -17.35
C ALA A 107 28.57 -5.82 -18.74
N VAL A 108 27.90 -6.98 -18.81
CA VAL A 108 27.60 -7.66 -20.09
C VAL A 108 26.59 -6.83 -20.87
N PHE A 109 25.53 -6.34 -20.23
CA PHE A 109 24.61 -5.40 -20.87
C PHE A 109 25.31 -4.14 -21.34
N ALA A 110 26.23 -3.59 -20.53
CA ALA A 110 26.90 -2.34 -20.88
C ALA A 110 27.71 -2.48 -22.17
N VAL A 111 28.47 -3.58 -22.32
CA VAL A 111 29.25 -3.83 -23.54
C VAL A 111 28.32 -4.05 -24.75
N LEU A 112 27.26 -4.86 -24.62
CA LEU A 112 26.35 -5.13 -25.73
C LEU A 112 25.62 -3.87 -26.21
N LEU A 113 25.07 -3.09 -25.29
CA LEU A 113 24.34 -1.87 -25.62
C LEU A 113 25.26 -0.78 -26.16
N LEU A 114 26.52 -0.72 -25.71
CA LEU A 114 27.53 0.17 -26.29
C LEU A 114 27.76 -0.16 -27.77
N ILE A 115 27.84 -1.45 -28.12
CA ILE A 115 28.02 -1.89 -29.51
C ILE A 115 26.79 -1.54 -30.36
N TRP A 116 25.57 -1.67 -29.81
CA TRP A 116 24.33 -1.46 -30.57
C TRP A 116 23.91 -0.01 -30.71
N TRP A 117 24.03 0.78 -29.64
CA TRP A 117 23.46 2.13 -29.54
C TRP A 117 24.50 3.22 -29.28
N GLY A 118 25.77 2.85 -29.10
CA GLY A 118 26.82 3.80 -28.74
C GLY A 118 26.73 4.27 -27.29
N SER A 119 27.54 5.26 -26.95
CA SER A 119 27.77 5.67 -25.56
C SER A 119 26.75 6.66 -24.99
N SER A 120 26.07 7.42 -25.84
CA SER A 120 25.22 8.55 -25.42
C SER A 120 24.08 8.14 -24.49
N MET A 121 23.39 7.05 -24.80
CA MET A 121 22.23 6.54 -24.05
C MET A 121 22.57 5.35 -23.15
N LEU A 122 23.84 4.95 -23.09
CA LEU A 122 24.25 3.72 -22.41
C LEU A 122 23.89 3.74 -20.93
N ALA A 123 24.21 4.83 -20.22
CA ALA A 123 23.90 4.98 -18.80
C ALA A 123 22.39 4.94 -18.54
N VAL A 124 21.58 5.58 -19.39
CA VAL A 124 20.12 5.58 -19.29
C VAL A 124 19.58 4.15 -19.38
N ALA A 125 20.02 3.39 -20.39
CA ALA A 125 19.55 2.03 -20.61
C ALA A 125 19.97 1.07 -19.48
N ILE A 126 21.21 1.20 -18.97
CA ILE A 126 21.67 0.42 -17.83
C ILE A 126 20.90 0.75 -16.56
N CYS A 127 20.70 2.03 -16.25
CA CYS A 127 19.88 2.45 -15.11
C CYS A 127 18.46 1.90 -15.22
N PHE A 128 17.85 1.95 -16.41
CA PHE A 128 16.54 1.34 -16.67
C PHE A 128 16.54 -0.17 -16.36
N LEU A 129 17.47 -0.94 -16.93
CA LEU A 129 17.52 -2.41 -16.79
C LEU A 129 17.75 -2.88 -15.35
N VAL A 130 18.46 -2.08 -14.55
CA VAL A 130 18.72 -2.38 -13.14
C VAL A 130 17.50 -2.05 -12.26
N VAL A 131 16.85 -0.91 -12.51
CA VAL A 131 15.74 -0.40 -11.68
C VAL A 131 14.44 -1.15 -11.99
N PHE A 132 14.15 -1.37 -13.26
CA PHE A 132 12.89 -1.91 -13.75
C PHE A 132 12.46 -3.23 -13.07
N PRO A 133 13.27 -4.32 -13.06
CA PRO A 133 12.84 -5.59 -12.48
C PRO A 133 12.66 -5.51 -10.97
N ASN A 134 13.43 -4.67 -10.28
CA ASN A 134 13.33 -4.52 -8.83
C ASN A 134 12.03 -3.81 -8.43
N ILE A 135 11.72 -2.68 -9.07
CA ILE A 135 10.47 -1.96 -8.81
C ILE A 135 9.26 -2.81 -9.22
N TYR A 136 9.32 -3.48 -10.37
CA TYR A 136 8.20 -4.30 -10.87
C TYR A 136 7.83 -5.41 -9.89
N LEU A 137 8.81 -6.22 -9.48
CA LEU A 137 8.57 -7.39 -8.61
C LEU A 137 8.03 -6.97 -7.24
N ASN A 138 8.63 -5.95 -6.62
CA ASN A 138 8.19 -5.47 -5.31
C ASN A 138 6.81 -4.80 -5.37
N THR A 139 6.50 -4.09 -6.45
CA THR A 139 5.17 -3.49 -6.63
C THR A 139 4.11 -4.58 -6.79
N LEU A 140 4.38 -5.58 -7.64
CA LEU A 140 3.44 -6.68 -7.86
C LEU A 140 3.20 -7.48 -6.58
N GLU A 141 4.26 -7.77 -5.82
CA GLU A 141 4.15 -8.45 -4.53
C GLU A 141 3.36 -7.61 -3.51
N GLY A 142 3.61 -6.31 -3.44
CA GLY A 142 2.87 -5.41 -2.55
C GLY A 142 1.38 -5.24 -2.91
N LEU A 143 1.03 -5.36 -4.20
CA LEU A 143 -0.38 -5.43 -4.61
C LEU A 143 -1.04 -6.76 -4.19
N LYS A 144 -0.30 -7.87 -4.32
CA LYS A 144 -0.78 -9.21 -3.92
C LYS A 144 -0.87 -9.40 -2.41
N SER A 145 -0.11 -8.64 -1.63
CA SER A 145 -0.11 -8.69 -0.16
C SER A 145 -1.23 -7.87 0.48
N ALA A 146 -2.08 -7.19 -0.29
CA ALA A 146 -3.22 -6.46 0.24
C ALA A 146 -4.17 -7.41 1.00
N ASP A 147 -4.70 -6.95 2.13
CA ASP A 147 -5.55 -7.76 3.01
C ASP A 147 -6.84 -8.20 2.28
N ARG A 148 -7.05 -9.52 2.17
CA ARG A 148 -8.20 -10.09 1.46
C ARG A 148 -9.52 -9.73 2.13
N GLY A 149 -9.57 -9.64 3.46
CA GLY A 149 -10.77 -9.25 4.19
C GLY A 149 -11.18 -7.80 3.91
N LEU A 150 -10.21 -6.89 3.79
CA LEU A 150 -10.47 -5.51 3.36
C LEU A 150 -10.92 -5.43 1.90
N LEU A 151 -10.42 -6.29 1.01
CA LEU A 151 -10.89 -6.35 -0.39
C LEU A 151 -12.32 -6.88 -0.49
N GLU A 152 -12.67 -7.93 0.27
CA GLU A 152 -14.05 -8.41 0.37
C GLU A 152 -14.99 -7.34 0.96
N MET A 153 -14.52 -6.59 1.96
CA MET A 153 -15.25 -5.44 2.49
C MET A 153 -15.45 -4.38 1.40
N ALA A 154 -14.40 -4.04 0.65
CA ALA A 154 -14.51 -3.09 -0.45
C ALA A 154 -15.50 -3.53 -1.55
N GLU A 155 -15.59 -4.84 -1.82
CA GLU A 155 -16.53 -5.43 -2.77
C GLU A 155 -17.99 -5.31 -2.28
N VAL A 156 -18.27 -5.74 -1.05
CA VAL A 156 -19.63 -5.67 -0.47
C VAL A 156 -20.12 -4.21 -0.40
N PHE A 157 -19.27 -3.30 0.02
CA PHE A 157 -19.59 -1.88 0.12
C PHE A 157 -19.41 -1.12 -1.19
N ARG A 158 -19.03 -1.78 -2.30
CA ARG A 158 -18.86 -1.18 -3.64
C ARG A 158 -17.94 0.05 -3.66
N LEU A 159 -16.85 -0.01 -2.91
CA LEU A 159 -15.89 1.09 -2.85
C LEU A 159 -15.34 1.44 -4.24
N PRO A 160 -15.31 2.72 -4.64
CA PRO A 160 -14.66 3.12 -5.89
C PRO A 160 -13.19 2.73 -5.93
N LEU A 161 -12.67 2.39 -7.11
CA LEU A 161 -11.28 1.98 -7.30
C LEU A 161 -10.26 3.00 -6.75
N GLY A 162 -10.57 4.30 -6.84
CA GLY A 162 -9.73 5.35 -6.26
C GLY A 162 -9.62 5.22 -4.74
N THR A 163 -10.76 5.05 -4.05
CA THR A 163 -10.80 4.84 -2.59
C THR A 163 -10.07 3.56 -2.20
N GLN A 164 -10.31 2.45 -2.91
CA GLN A 164 -9.59 1.19 -2.69
C GLN A 164 -8.07 1.36 -2.84
N PHE A 165 -7.64 2.08 -3.90
CA PHE A 165 -6.22 2.32 -4.12
C PHE A 165 -5.58 3.08 -2.97
N PHE A 166 -6.17 4.20 -2.52
CA PHE A 166 -5.54 5.06 -1.51
C PHE A 166 -5.56 4.48 -0.09
N TYR A 167 -6.57 3.69 0.25
CA TYR A 167 -6.81 3.25 1.63
C TYR A 167 -6.58 1.76 1.87
N ILE A 168 -6.54 0.93 0.82
CA ILE A 168 -6.27 -0.51 0.93
C ILE A 168 -4.94 -0.85 0.27
N TYR A 169 -4.81 -0.59 -1.04
CA TYR A 169 -3.60 -0.99 -1.79
C TYR A 169 -2.37 -0.16 -1.44
N ARG A 170 -2.50 1.15 -1.27
CA ARG A 170 -1.36 2.03 -1.02
C ARG A 170 -0.67 1.77 0.33
N PRO A 171 -1.38 1.62 1.47
CA PRO A 171 -0.75 1.20 2.72
C PRO A 171 -0.03 -0.14 2.59
N ALA A 172 -0.63 -1.12 1.90
CA ALA A 172 -0.01 -2.41 1.63
C ALA A 172 1.27 -2.29 0.78
N LEU A 173 1.28 -1.40 -0.23
CA LEU A 173 2.42 -1.14 -1.10
C LEU A 173 3.59 -0.43 -0.40
N LYS A 174 3.34 0.35 0.64
CA LYS A 174 4.32 1.23 1.28
C LYS A 174 5.64 0.55 1.67
N PRO A 175 5.65 -0.55 2.45
CA PRO A 175 6.91 -1.20 2.84
C PRO A 175 7.69 -1.77 1.64
N PHE A 176 6.98 -2.29 0.63
CA PHE A 176 7.59 -2.85 -0.57
C PHE A 176 8.22 -1.77 -1.44
N LEU A 177 7.50 -0.67 -1.70
CA LEU A 177 7.99 0.42 -2.53
C LEU A 177 9.18 1.13 -1.86
N LEU A 178 9.11 1.43 -0.56
CA LEU A 178 10.24 2.04 0.15
C LEU A 178 11.51 1.18 0.05
N SER A 179 11.38 -0.13 0.24
CA SER A 179 12.50 -1.07 0.11
C SER A 179 13.02 -1.15 -1.32
N ALA A 180 12.12 -1.23 -2.30
CA ALA A 180 12.47 -1.33 -3.71
C ALA A 180 13.19 -0.06 -4.21
N PHE A 181 12.71 1.12 -3.84
CA PHE A 181 13.34 2.38 -4.18
C PHE A 181 14.70 2.54 -3.50
N GLN A 182 14.85 2.15 -2.23
CA GLN A 182 16.13 2.21 -1.51
C GLN A 182 17.21 1.37 -2.22
N LEU A 183 16.88 0.13 -2.58
CA LEU A 183 17.78 -0.78 -3.29
C LEU A 183 18.08 -0.27 -4.70
N SER A 184 17.05 0.17 -5.43
CA SER A 184 17.18 0.61 -6.81
C SER A 184 18.01 1.87 -6.96
N LEU A 185 17.87 2.85 -6.06
CA LEU A 185 18.64 4.11 -6.11
C LEU A 185 20.14 3.85 -5.92
N GLY A 186 20.52 3.04 -4.93
CA GLY A 186 21.92 2.71 -4.67
C GLY A 186 22.57 1.95 -5.81
N MET A 187 21.85 1.00 -6.43
CA MET A 187 22.34 0.25 -7.59
C MET A 187 22.38 1.10 -8.86
N CYS A 188 21.38 1.96 -9.07
CA CYS A 188 21.27 2.83 -10.24
C CYS A 188 22.48 3.75 -10.38
N TRP A 189 22.94 4.38 -9.29
CA TRP A 189 24.13 5.23 -9.31
C TRP A 189 25.42 4.44 -9.59
N LYS A 190 25.60 3.30 -8.93
CA LYS A 190 26.77 2.43 -9.13
C LYS A 190 26.87 1.96 -10.58
N SER A 191 25.76 1.44 -11.11
CA SER A 191 25.69 0.90 -12.46
C SER A 191 25.70 1.99 -13.54
N GLY A 192 25.04 3.12 -13.31
CA GLY A 192 24.99 4.25 -14.24
C GLY A 192 26.36 4.89 -14.44
N VAL A 193 27.08 5.19 -13.35
CA VAL A 193 28.45 5.70 -13.46
C VAL A 193 29.38 4.67 -14.09
N ALA A 194 29.27 3.39 -13.72
CA ALA A 194 30.08 2.34 -14.33
C ALA A 194 29.83 2.23 -15.85
N ALA A 195 28.58 2.39 -16.28
CA ALA A 195 28.23 2.45 -17.69
C ALA A 195 28.86 3.66 -18.38
N GLU A 196 28.91 4.82 -17.73
CA GLU A 196 29.63 6.00 -18.26
C GLU A 196 31.15 5.79 -18.31
N VAL A 197 31.74 5.07 -17.36
CA VAL A 197 33.18 4.71 -17.41
C VAL A 197 33.47 3.79 -18.59
N ILE A 198 32.55 2.88 -18.92
CA ILE A 198 32.69 1.95 -20.06
C ILE A 198 32.44 2.66 -21.40
N GLY A 199 31.38 3.47 -21.49
CA GLY A 199 30.98 4.12 -22.73
C GLY A 199 31.67 5.45 -23.01
N THR A 200 32.25 6.09 -21.99
CA THR A 200 32.90 7.41 -22.08
C THR A 200 32.10 8.47 -22.85
N PRO A 201 30.80 8.69 -22.54
CA PRO A 201 30.02 9.72 -23.20
C PRO A 201 30.58 11.12 -22.89
N SER A 202 30.37 12.06 -23.81
CA SER A 202 30.77 13.47 -23.64
C SER A 202 30.11 14.08 -22.39
N HIS A 203 30.88 14.91 -21.68
CA HIS A 203 30.47 15.59 -20.44
C HIS A 203 29.84 14.59 -19.47
N SER A 204 30.67 13.74 -18.87
CA SER A 204 30.21 12.74 -17.91
C SER A 204 31.21 12.56 -16.78
N ILE A 205 30.67 12.31 -15.58
CA ILE A 205 31.46 11.91 -14.42
C ILE A 205 32.23 10.61 -14.72
N GLY A 206 31.58 9.62 -15.35
CA GLY A 206 32.27 8.37 -15.70
C GLY A 206 33.40 8.55 -16.71
N GLY A 207 33.23 9.45 -17.69
CA GLY A 207 34.32 9.83 -18.61
C GLY A 207 35.47 10.52 -17.89
N ALA A 208 35.17 11.41 -16.93
CA ALA A 208 36.19 12.07 -16.12
C ALA A 208 36.95 11.08 -15.21
N LEU A 209 36.24 10.12 -14.60
CA LEU A 209 36.87 9.00 -13.85
C LEU A 209 37.77 8.14 -14.75
N TYR A 210 37.33 7.88 -15.98
CA TYR A 210 38.12 7.13 -16.96
C TYR A 210 39.40 7.87 -17.34
N LEU A 211 39.33 9.18 -17.58
CA LEU A 211 40.51 10.01 -17.86
C LEU A 211 41.45 10.06 -16.65
N ALA A 212 40.94 10.32 -15.46
CA ALA A 212 41.74 10.31 -14.22
C ALA A 212 42.46 8.97 -14.04
N LYS A 213 41.79 7.85 -14.34
CA LYS A 213 42.41 6.51 -14.35
C LYS A 213 43.55 6.41 -15.38
N ILE A 214 43.37 6.89 -16.60
CA ILE A 214 44.42 6.84 -17.64
C ILE A 214 45.65 7.64 -17.21
N TYR A 215 45.43 8.82 -16.62
CA TYR A 215 46.52 9.68 -16.16
C TYR A 215 47.06 9.31 -14.77
N LEU A 216 46.49 8.27 -14.13
CA LEU A 216 46.80 7.88 -12.76
C LEU A 216 46.66 9.04 -11.76
N ASP A 217 45.75 9.98 -12.04
CA ASP A 217 45.41 11.08 -11.12
C ASP A 217 44.41 10.57 -10.09
N THR A 218 44.96 10.02 -9.01
CA THR A 218 44.15 9.50 -7.91
C THR A 218 43.42 10.61 -7.16
N ALA A 219 43.93 11.84 -7.11
CA ALA A 219 43.26 12.94 -6.43
C ALA A 219 41.95 13.29 -7.14
N ASP A 220 41.98 13.37 -8.47
CA ASP A 220 40.79 13.60 -9.29
C ASP A 220 39.80 12.43 -9.23
N LEU A 221 40.30 11.18 -9.22
CA LEU A 221 39.46 9.99 -9.08
C LEU A 221 38.66 10.00 -7.77
N PHE A 222 39.31 10.33 -6.65
CA PHE A 222 38.65 10.46 -5.35
C PHE A 222 37.73 11.69 -5.29
N ALA A 223 38.09 12.81 -5.92
CA ALA A 223 37.24 13.99 -6.01
C ALA A 223 35.93 13.69 -6.73
N TRP A 224 35.98 13.06 -7.91
CA TRP A 224 34.79 12.64 -8.65
C TRP A 224 33.98 11.57 -7.92
N THR A 225 34.64 10.65 -7.20
CA THR A 225 33.96 9.70 -6.32
C THR A 225 33.17 10.41 -5.23
N ALA A 226 33.74 11.46 -4.62
CA ALA A 226 33.02 12.27 -3.64
C ALA A 226 31.81 12.99 -4.27
N VAL A 227 31.94 13.50 -5.50
CA VAL A 227 30.81 14.08 -6.26
C VAL A 227 29.69 13.06 -6.45
N ILE A 228 30.00 11.82 -6.85
CA ILE A 228 29.01 10.74 -7.01
C ILE A 228 28.29 10.48 -5.70
N VAL A 229 29.01 10.42 -4.58
CA VAL A 229 28.39 10.20 -3.25
C VAL A 229 27.47 11.37 -2.89
N VAL A 230 27.88 12.61 -3.10
CA VAL A 230 27.06 13.79 -2.81
C VAL A 230 25.80 13.84 -3.69
N LEU A 231 25.95 13.65 -5.00
CA LEU A 231 24.82 13.67 -5.94
C LEU A 231 23.87 12.50 -5.70
N SER A 232 24.39 11.31 -5.37
CA SER A 232 23.54 10.15 -5.08
C SER A 232 22.70 10.33 -3.82
N VAL A 233 23.29 10.85 -2.74
CA VAL A 233 22.56 11.17 -1.50
C VAL A 233 21.55 12.29 -1.73
N PHE A 234 21.88 13.30 -2.54
CA PHE A 234 20.96 14.38 -2.88
C PHE A 234 19.77 13.86 -3.69
N PHE A 235 20.02 13.06 -4.73
CA PHE A 235 18.98 12.44 -5.55
C PHE A 235 18.09 11.50 -4.74
N GLU A 236 18.69 10.66 -3.89
CA GLU A 236 17.96 9.77 -2.99
C GLU A 236 16.99 10.57 -2.09
N LYS A 237 17.46 11.66 -1.47
CA LYS A 237 16.60 12.51 -0.64
C LYS A 237 15.43 13.12 -1.41
N ILE A 238 15.63 13.55 -2.66
CA ILE A 238 14.56 14.10 -3.50
C ILE A 238 13.50 13.01 -3.75
N ILE A 239 13.93 11.83 -4.16
CA ILE A 239 13.02 10.73 -4.48
C ILE A 239 12.25 10.28 -3.23
N PHE A 240 12.92 10.06 -2.10
CA PHE A 240 12.26 9.69 -0.85
C PHE A 240 11.32 10.77 -0.32
N TYR A 241 11.69 12.04 -0.46
CA TYR A 241 10.78 13.14 -0.12
C TYR A 241 9.49 13.07 -0.95
N GLY A 242 9.59 12.87 -2.27
CA GLY A 242 8.43 12.70 -3.14
C GLY A 242 7.56 11.49 -2.75
N ILE A 243 8.18 10.35 -2.45
CA ILE A 243 7.50 9.13 -2.01
C ILE A 243 6.79 9.34 -0.67
N GLU A 244 7.45 9.98 0.31
CA GLU A 244 6.84 10.29 1.60
C GLU A 244 5.64 11.24 1.46
N VAL A 245 5.75 12.27 0.61
CA VAL A 245 4.64 13.18 0.33
C VAL A 245 3.46 12.41 -0.26
N PHE A 246 3.70 11.50 -1.20
CA PHE A 246 2.66 10.65 -1.78
C PHE A 246 1.95 9.75 -0.74
N PHE A 247 2.70 9.15 0.19
CA PHE A 247 2.11 8.29 1.22
C PHE A 247 1.40 9.05 2.34
N ARG A 248 1.76 10.31 2.60
CA ARG A 248 1.09 11.18 3.59
C ARG A 248 -0.17 11.84 3.06
N TRP A 249 -0.33 11.90 1.74
CA TRP A 249 -1.47 12.55 1.13
C TRP A 249 -2.76 11.75 1.41
N GLU A 250 -3.78 12.36 2.02
CA GLU A 250 -5.06 11.70 2.26
C GLU A 250 -6.16 12.37 1.44
N PRO A 251 -6.58 11.78 0.31
CA PRO A 251 -7.64 12.35 -0.51
C PRO A 251 -9.01 12.21 0.16
N ALA A 252 -9.86 13.23 0.07
CA ALA A 252 -11.23 13.14 0.57
C ALA A 252 -12.05 12.11 -0.23
N CYS A 253 -12.89 11.33 0.46
CA CYS A 253 -13.84 10.43 -0.20
C CYS A 253 -15.13 11.23 -0.43
N LYS A 254 -15.41 11.62 -1.69
CA LYS A 254 -16.53 12.53 -2.00
C LYS A 254 -17.76 11.83 -2.58
N ASP A 255 -17.54 10.68 -3.21
CA ASP A 255 -18.61 9.94 -3.87
C ASP A 255 -19.06 8.79 -2.96
N PRO A 256 -20.34 8.73 -2.59
CA PRO A 256 -20.85 7.60 -1.84
C PRO A 256 -20.75 6.33 -2.66
N SER A 257 -20.23 5.29 -2.02
CA SER A 257 -20.05 3.97 -2.63
C SER A 257 -21.37 3.22 -2.86
N MET A 258 -22.44 3.63 -2.17
CA MET A 258 -23.71 2.91 -2.09
C MET A 258 -24.91 3.83 -2.36
N PRO A 259 -26.08 3.28 -2.74
CA PRO A 259 -27.30 4.06 -2.97
C PRO A 259 -27.69 4.87 -1.73
N GLN A 260 -27.68 6.21 -1.82
CA GLN A 260 -27.88 7.08 -0.64
C GLN A 260 -29.34 7.21 -0.16
N LYS A 261 -30.32 6.76 -0.94
CA LYS A 261 -31.74 6.81 -0.56
C LYS A 261 -32.48 5.58 -1.02
N ILE A 262 -32.90 4.76 -0.07
CA ILE A 262 -34.00 3.81 -0.27
C ILE A 262 -35.29 4.65 -0.24
N ALA A 263 -35.60 5.32 -1.35
CA ALA A 263 -36.84 6.04 -1.52
C ALA A 263 -37.92 5.06 -1.98
N GLY A 264 -38.65 4.47 -1.02
CA GLY A 264 -39.84 3.67 -1.33
C GLY A 264 -40.42 3.00 -0.09
N ARG A 265 -41.74 3.15 0.10
CA ARG A 265 -42.55 2.44 1.10
C ARG A 265 -42.85 0.97 0.71
N GLU A 266 -42.20 0.46 -0.33
CA GLU A 266 -42.44 -0.90 -0.81
C GLU A 266 -41.76 -1.92 0.10
N GLN A 267 -42.52 -2.93 0.52
CA GLN A 267 -41.99 -4.12 1.17
C GLN A 267 -40.94 -4.74 0.24
N ARG A 268 -39.69 -4.78 0.70
CA ARG A 268 -38.61 -5.45 -0.02
C ARG A 268 -38.57 -6.91 0.37
N THR A 269 -38.29 -7.76 -0.59
CA THR A 269 -38.21 -9.20 -0.40
C THR A 269 -36.85 -9.71 -0.90
N LEU A 270 -36.19 -10.54 -0.10
CA LEU A 270 -35.04 -11.35 -0.51
C LEU A 270 -35.48 -12.82 -0.47
N CYS A 271 -35.48 -13.48 -1.62
CA CYS A 271 -35.83 -14.89 -1.75
C CYS A 271 -34.57 -15.75 -1.83
N VAL A 272 -34.51 -16.77 -1.00
CA VAL A 272 -33.48 -17.81 -1.02
C VAL A 272 -34.18 -19.11 -1.37
N ARG A 273 -33.73 -19.79 -2.45
CA ARG A 273 -34.36 -21.01 -2.95
C ARG A 273 -33.35 -22.14 -3.05
N ASN A 274 -33.64 -23.25 -2.36
CA ASN A 274 -32.84 -24.47 -2.30
C ASN A 274 -31.33 -24.20 -2.13
N LEU A 275 -30.97 -23.22 -1.30
CA LEU A 275 -29.58 -22.80 -1.16
C LEU A 275 -28.79 -23.85 -0.39
N GLY A 276 -27.62 -24.21 -0.93
CA GLY A 276 -26.72 -25.17 -0.31
C GLY A 276 -25.27 -24.78 -0.47
N LYS A 277 -24.51 -24.91 0.62
CA LYS A 277 -23.06 -24.70 0.63
C LYS A 277 -22.33 -25.88 1.27
N SER A 278 -21.24 -26.30 0.63
CA SER A 278 -20.33 -27.36 1.06
C SER A 278 -18.87 -26.93 0.92
N PHE A 279 -18.02 -27.45 1.80
CA PHE A 279 -16.57 -27.32 1.68
C PHE A 279 -15.95 -28.71 1.78
N HIS A 280 -15.01 -29.03 0.89
CA HIS A 280 -14.34 -30.34 0.86
C HIS A 280 -15.31 -31.53 0.94
N ASN A 281 -16.42 -31.46 0.20
CA ASN A 281 -17.50 -32.45 0.16
C ASN A 281 -18.29 -32.63 1.48
N GLN A 282 -18.16 -31.72 2.45
CA GLN A 282 -18.98 -31.67 3.65
C GLN A 282 -19.98 -30.52 3.55
N TRP A 283 -21.27 -30.84 3.65
CA TRP A 283 -22.35 -29.84 3.66
C TRP A 283 -22.29 -29.02 4.95
N ILE A 284 -22.29 -27.70 4.81
CA ILE A 284 -22.41 -26.76 5.93
C ILE A 284 -23.89 -26.51 6.21
N PHE A 285 -24.65 -26.22 5.16
CA PHE A 285 -26.12 -26.14 5.14
C PHE A 285 -26.63 -26.56 3.76
N ARG A 286 -27.87 -27.04 3.67
CA ARG A 286 -28.48 -27.49 2.41
C ARG A 286 -30.00 -27.37 2.47
N HIS A 287 -30.62 -27.14 1.32
CA HIS A 287 -32.08 -27.03 1.18
C HIS A 287 -32.67 -25.87 2.00
N VAL A 288 -31.97 -24.74 2.04
CA VAL A 288 -32.47 -23.53 2.68
C VAL A 288 -33.42 -22.82 1.72
N ASP A 289 -34.69 -22.78 2.08
CA ASP A 289 -35.77 -22.09 1.37
C ASP A 289 -36.40 -21.06 2.31
N HIS A 290 -36.23 -19.77 2.02
CA HIS A 290 -36.78 -18.71 2.86
C HIS A 290 -37.05 -17.42 2.08
N GLU A 291 -38.10 -16.71 2.48
CA GLU A 291 -38.44 -15.39 1.96
C GLU A 291 -38.31 -14.36 3.09
N PHE A 292 -37.39 -13.41 2.94
CA PHE A 292 -37.13 -12.37 3.93
C PHE A 292 -37.76 -11.06 3.51
N HIS A 293 -38.45 -10.39 4.43
CA HIS A 293 -39.16 -9.15 4.16
C HIS A 293 -38.56 -7.99 4.94
N SER A 294 -38.62 -6.79 4.37
CA SER A 294 -38.29 -5.57 5.13
C SER A 294 -39.25 -5.37 6.29
N GLY A 295 -38.75 -5.07 7.48
CA GLY A 295 -39.58 -4.95 8.67
C GLY A 295 -38.80 -5.15 9.96
N GLU A 296 -39.22 -6.13 10.76
CA GLU A 296 -38.47 -6.54 11.94
C GLU A 296 -37.20 -7.32 11.56
N PRO A 297 -36.12 -7.24 12.35
CA PRO A 297 -34.91 -8.01 12.08
C PRO A 297 -35.12 -9.51 12.23
N TYR A 298 -34.37 -10.28 11.43
CA TYR A 298 -34.27 -11.74 11.53
C TYR A 298 -33.08 -12.11 12.40
N VAL A 299 -33.26 -13.07 13.30
CA VAL A 299 -32.18 -13.58 14.15
C VAL A 299 -31.88 -15.03 13.80
N LEU A 300 -30.63 -15.29 13.42
CA LEU A 300 -30.09 -16.62 13.22
C LEU A 300 -29.42 -17.06 14.51
N ASP A 301 -30.15 -17.86 15.29
CA ASP A 301 -29.76 -18.33 16.63
C ASP A 301 -29.14 -19.73 16.65
N ASN A 302 -28.79 -20.26 15.48
CA ASN A 302 -28.14 -21.56 15.36
C ASN A 302 -26.83 -21.62 16.19
N PRO A 303 -26.39 -22.81 16.65
CA PRO A 303 -25.13 -22.99 17.36
C PRO A 303 -23.90 -22.45 16.63
N SER A 304 -22.82 -22.20 17.36
CA SER A 304 -21.53 -21.87 16.72
C SER A 304 -21.08 -23.02 15.81
N GLY A 305 -20.55 -22.67 14.63
CA GLY A 305 -20.16 -23.66 13.60
C GLY A 305 -21.29 -24.15 12.68
N SER A 306 -22.53 -23.67 12.84
CA SER A 306 -23.66 -24.05 11.97
C SER A 306 -23.63 -23.44 10.56
N GLY A 307 -22.66 -22.58 10.25
CA GLY A 307 -22.55 -21.94 8.94
C GLY A 307 -23.20 -20.57 8.78
N LYS A 308 -23.57 -19.86 9.86
CA LYS A 308 -24.17 -18.50 9.79
C LYS A 308 -23.34 -17.52 8.95
N THR A 309 -22.04 -17.42 9.23
CA THR A 309 -21.10 -16.60 8.45
C THR A 309 -21.06 -17.04 6.99
N THR A 310 -21.02 -18.35 6.72
CA THR A 310 -21.04 -18.91 5.37
C THR A 310 -22.34 -18.55 4.63
N PHE A 311 -23.48 -18.62 5.31
CA PHE A 311 -24.78 -18.24 4.77
C PHE A 311 -24.78 -16.77 4.38
N PHE A 312 -24.35 -15.86 5.26
CA PHE A 312 -24.22 -14.43 4.95
C PHE A 312 -23.29 -14.16 3.76
N ARG A 313 -22.15 -14.85 3.69
CA ARG A 313 -21.23 -14.74 2.54
C ARG A 313 -21.86 -15.19 1.23
N CYS A 314 -22.72 -16.22 1.26
CA CYS A 314 -23.49 -16.64 0.08
C CYS A 314 -24.54 -15.59 -0.32
N LEU A 315 -25.22 -14.97 0.65
CA LEU A 315 -26.22 -13.94 0.38
C LEU A 315 -25.62 -12.70 -0.31
N CYS A 316 -24.45 -12.23 0.15
CA CYS A 316 -23.81 -11.04 -0.42
C CYS A 316 -22.86 -11.35 -1.60
N GLY A 317 -22.81 -12.60 -2.08
CA GLY A 317 -22.04 -13.00 -3.26
C GLY A 317 -20.55 -13.21 -3.05
N LEU A 318 -20.05 -13.13 -1.80
CA LEU A 318 -18.64 -13.40 -1.47
C LEU A 318 -18.28 -14.89 -1.53
N GLU A 319 -19.28 -15.78 -1.46
CA GLU A 319 -19.10 -17.22 -1.60
C GLU A 319 -20.12 -17.76 -2.59
N ARG A 320 -19.66 -18.57 -3.55
CA ARG A 320 -20.56 -19.17 -4.54
C ARG A 320 -21.26 -20.39 -3.92
N PRO A 321 -22.60 -20.48 -3.92
CA PRO A 321 -23.30 -21.68 -3.48
C PRO A 321 -23.10 -22.84 -4.48
N GLU A 322 -23.17 -24.09 -4.02
CA GLU A 322 -23.16 -25.27 -4.92
C GLU A 322 -24.55 -25.57 -5.47
N GLU A 323 -25.60 -25.28 -4.71
CA GLU A 323 -27.00 -25.49 -5.08
C GLU A 323 -27.84 -24.24 -4.75
N GLY A 324 -28.89 -24.03 -5.52
CA GLY A 324 -29.87 -22.96 -5.30
C GLY A 324 -29.45 -21.58 -5.80
N GLU A 325 -30.30 -20.60 -5.51
CA GLU A 325 -30.13 -19.22 -5.93
C GLU A 325 -30.62 -18.24 -4.85
N VAL A 326 -30.00 -17.07 -4.84
CA VAL A 326 -30.42 -15.91 -4.04
C VAL A 326 -30.96 -14.88 -5.03
N SER A 327 -32.15 -14.35 -4.79
CA SER A 327 -32.75 -13.32 -5.65
C SER A 327 -31.84 -12.08 -5.72
N GLU A 328 -31.79 -11.44 -6.89
CA GLU A 328 -31.04 -10.19 -7.07
C GLU A 328 -31.49 -9.10 -6.08
N MET A 329 -30.53 -8.41 -5.49
CA MET A 329 -30.74 -7.29 -4.58
C MET A 329 -29.75 -6.17 -4.89
N ASP A 330 -30.22 -4.92 -4.84
CA ASP A 330 -29.43 -3.80 -5.34
C ASP A 330 -28.17 -3.54 -4.53
N ALA A 331 -28.20 -3.80 -3.22
CA ALA A 331 -27.11 -3.43 -2.32
C ALA A 331 -27.18 -4.21 -1.00
N PHE A 332 -26.06 -4.85 -0.63
CA PHE A 332 -25.83 -5.46 0.68
C PHE A 332 -24.86 -4.62 1.50
N ALA A 333 -25.05 -4.58 2.81
CA ALA A 333 -24.03 -4.14 3.76
C ALA A 333 -23.78 -5.24 4.78
N MET A 334 -22.54 -5.36 5.23
CA MET A 334 -22.17 -6.42 6.15
C MET A 334 -21.28 -5.91 7.27
N GLN A 335 -21.65 -6.21 8.51
CA GLN A 335 -20.71 -6.28 9.61
C GLN A 335 -20.16 -7.70 9.64
N PHE A 336 -18.90 -7.85 9.28
CA PHE A 336 -18.21 -9.14 9.30
C PHE A 336 -17.86 -9.56 10.73
N GLN A 337 -17.64 -10.85 10.94
CA GLN A 337 -17.17 -11.37 12.23
C GLN A 337 -15.87 -10.69 12.67
N GLU A 338 -14.95 -10.47 11.73
CA GLU A 338 -13.79 -9.58 11.87
C GLU A 338 -14.19 -8.15 11.54
N ASP A 339 -13.73 -7.13 12.28
CA ASP A 339 -14.18 -5.76 12.05
C ASP A 339 -13.79 -5.17 10.69
N ARG A 340 -12.72 -5.70 10.07
CA ARG A 340 -12.22 -5.33 8.72
C ARG A 340 -12.17 -3.81 8.53
N LEU A 341 -11.53 -3.13 9.47
CA LEU A 341 -11.30 -1.69 9.43
C LEU A 341 -9.92 -1.43 8.82
N CYS A 342 -9.79 -0.31 8.10
CA CYS A 342 -8.48 0.20 7.73
C CYS A 342 -7.80 0.72 9.01
N GLU A 343 -6.90 -0.09 9.57
CA GLU A 343 -6.30 0.09 10.90
C GLU A 343 -5.46 1.37 11.04
N ASP A 344 -4.83 1.83 9.96
CA ASP A 344 -4.06 3.09 9.91
C ASP A 344 -4.97 4.34 9.79
N CYS A 345 -6.25 4.15 9.49
CA CYS A 345 -7.22 5.24 9.31
C CYS A 345 -8.05 5.45 10.57
N SER A 346 -8.60 6.66 10.72
CA SER A 346 -9.52 6.95 11.83
C SER A 346 -10.88 6.25 11.68
N ALA A 347 -11.65 6.20 12.77
CA ALA A 347 -13.02 5.72 12.74
C ALA A 347 -13.87 6.53 11.74
N VAL A 348 -13.74 7.87 11.77
CA VAL A 348 -14.43 8.76 10.82
C VAL A 348 -14.06 8.44 9.38
N LYS A 349 -12.78 8.23 9.09
CA LYS A 349 -12.33 7.92 7.73
C LYS A 349 -12.88 6.58 7.24
N ASN A 350 -12.95 5.57 8.11
CA ASN A 350 -13.54 4.27 7.78
C ASN A 350 -15.00 4.35 7.34
N LEU A 351 -15.77 5.30 7.87
CA LEU A 351 -17.15 5.55 7.46
C LEU A 351 -17.25 6.53 6.28
N GLU A 352 -16.38 7.54 6.22
CA GLU A 352 -16.30 8.50 5.13
C GLU A 352 -16.08 7.78 3.79
N MET A 353 -15.27 6.72 3.78
CA MET A 353 -15.07 5.87 2.59
C MET A 353 -16.38 5.31 2.02
N ILE A 354 -17.38 5.06 2.88
CA ILE A 354 -18.68 4.55 2.48
C ILE A 354 -19.63 5.69 2.12
N LEU A 355 -19.73 6.68 3.00
CA LEU A 355 -20.74 7.74 2.97
C LEU A 355 -20.41 8.87 1.99
N GLY A 356 -19.13 9.09 1.69
CA GLY A 356 -18.68 10.24 0.92
C GLY A 356 -18.70 11.58 1.69
N ASP A 357 -18.97 11.54 3.00
CA ASP A 357 -19.12 12.73 3.85
C ASP A 357 -18.61 12.48 5.27
N ALA A 358 -17.53 13.17 5.63
CA ALA A 358 -16.89 13.06 6.94
C ALA A 358 -17.74 13.64 8.08
N SER A 359 -18.57 14.64 7.80
CA SER A 359 -19.47 15.22 8.80
C SER A 359 -20.58 14.24 9.16
N GLN A 360 -21.18 13.60 8.15
CA GLN A 360 -22.18 12.56 8.37
C GLN A 360 -21.58 11.35 9.10
N ALA A 361 -20.38 10.92 8.71
CA ALA A 361 -19.64 9.86 9.39
C ALA A 361 -19.43 10.18 10.88
N ARG A 362 -18.99 11.40 11.21
CA ARG A 362 -18.81 11.85 12.59
C ARG A 362 -20.13 11.80 13.37
N THR A 363 -21.19 12.38 12.83
CA THR A 363 -22.51 12.41 13.49
C THR A 363 -23.07 11.01 13.76
N ALA A 364 -22.86 10.06 12.84
CA ALA A 364 -23.27 8.67 13.04
C ALA A 364 -22.45 8.00 14.15
N LEU A 365 -21.13 8.16 14.15
CA LEU A 365 -20.24 7.53 15.12
C LEU A 365 -20.43 8.04 16.55
N THR A 366 -20.68 9.34 16.76
CA THR A 366 -20.88 9.91 18.10
C THR A 366 -22.05 9.27 18.86
N GLN A 367 -22.98 8.60 18.17
CA GLN A 367 -24.08 7.87 18.82
C GLN A 367 -23.61 6.61 19.56
N LEU A 368 -22.51 5.99 19.10
CA LEU A 368 -21.99 4.75 19.66
C LEU A 368 -20.55 4.84 20.15
N LEU A 369 -19.80 5.90 19.84
CA LEU A 369 -18.41 6.08 20.27
C LEU A 369 -18.21 7.42 21.01
N PRO A 370 -17.26 7.45 21.97
CA PRO A 370 -16.84 8.71 22.59
C PRO A 370 -16.12 9.61 21.57
N GLU A 371 -16.22 10.94 21.73
CA GLU A 371 -15.70 11.90 20.74
C GLU A 371 -14.18 11.81 20.56
N GLU A 372 -13.45 11.47 21.62
CA GLU A 372 -11.99 11.37 21.61
C GLU A 372 -11.49 10.24 20.70
N ALA A 373 -12.34 9.25 20.42
CA ALA A 373 -12.01 8.08 19.61
C ALA A 373 -12.21 8.27 18.11
N LEU A 374 -12.93 9.32 17.70
CA LEU A 374 -13.40 9.49 16.32
C LEU A 374 -12.24 9.71 15.34
N ASP A 375 -11.24 10.46 15.78
CA ASP A 375 -10.08 10.87 14.97
C ASP A 375 -8.83 10.00 15.24
N GLN A 376 -8.90 9.08 16.20
CA GLN A 376 -7.83 8.12 16.49
C GLN A 376 -7.75 7.04 15.41
N PRO A 377 -6.53 6.62 14.99
CA PRO A 377 -6.36 5.45 14.13
C PRO A 377 -7.02 4.22 14.73
N CYS A 378 -7.65 3.40 13.90
CA CYS A 378 -8.39 2.23 14.37
C CYS A 378 -7.51 1.25 15.16
N HIS A 379 -6.21 1.13 14.87
CA HIS A 379 -5.31 0.25 15.63
C HIS A 379 -5.12 0.65 17.11
N GLU A 380 -5.44 1.89 17.47
CA GLU A 380 -5.41 2.38 18.86
C GLU A 380 -6.74 2.16 19.61
N LEU A 381 -7.82 1.81 18.89
CA LEU A 381 -9.14 1.60 19.47
C LEU A 381 -9.26 0.25 20.18
N SER A 382 -10.05 0.18 21.26
CA SER A 382 -10.39 -1.09 21.91
C SER A 382 -11.23 -1.99 20.99
N GLY A 383 -11.21 -3.30 21.22
CA GLY A 383 -12.01 -4.25 20.42
C GLY A 383 -13.49 -3.90 20.36
N GLY A 384 -14.11 -3.54 21.49
CA GLY A 384 -15.51 -3.10 21.53
C GLY A 384 -15.75 -1.75 20.84
N MET A 385 -14.75 -0.89 20.71
CA MET A 385 -14.86 0.34 19.92
C MET A 385 -14.79 0.03 18.43
N LYS A 386 -13.83 -0.80 17.99
CA LYS A 386 -13.76 -1.30 16.60
C LYS A 386 -15.05 -1.96 16.16
N ARG A 387 -15.65 -2.78 17.06
CA ARG A 387 -16.93 -3.43 16.82
C ARG A 387 -18.06 -2.45 16.54
N ARG A 388 -18.10 -1.35 17.30
CA ARG A 388 -19.10 -0.29 17.09
C ARG A 388 -18.83 0.49 15.80
N VAL A 389 -17.57 0.74 15.43
CA VAL A 389 -17.24 1.35 14.13
C VAL A 389 -17.73 0.46 12.97
N SER A 390 -17.45 -0.85 13.02
CA SER A 390 -17.86 -1.78 11.98
C SER A 390 -19.40 -1.90 11.88
N LEU A 391 -20.10 -1.88 13.02
CA LEU A 391 -21.57 -1.82 13.08
C LEU A 391 -22.14 -0.55 12.45
N VAL A 392 -21.66 0.62 12.85
CA VAL A 392 -22.15 1.91 12.30
C VAL A 392 -21.88 1.97 10.80
N ARG A 393 -20.71 1.53 10.36
CA ARG A 393 -20.38 1.44 8.92
C ARG A 393 -21.40 0.60 8.16
N ALA A 394 -21.76 -0.58 8.65
CA ALA A 394 -22.74 -1.45 8.00
C ALA A 394 -24.15 -0.83 7.98
N MET A 395 -24.59 -0.24 9.09
CA MET A 395 -25.94 0.32 9.21
C MET A 395 -26.14 1.63 8.45
N GLU A 396 -25.09 2.43 8.26
CA GLU A 396 -25.17 3.71 7.52
C GLU A 396 -24.90 3.57 6.02
N ALA A 397 -24.46 2.41 5.54
CA ALA A 397 -24.11 2.18 4.13
C ALA A 397 -25.27 2.29 3.11
N GLY A 398 -26.50 2.59 3.53
CA GLY A 398 -27.63 2.77 2.60
C GLY A 398 -28.10 1.50 1.89
N ALA A 399 -27.66 0.31 2.32
CA ALA A 399 -28.03 -0.98 1.74
C ALA A 399 -29.47 -1.42 2.06
N GLN A 400 -30.08 -2.17 1.14
CA GLN A 400 -31.43 -2.73 1.30
C GLN A 400 -31.44 -3.95 2.24
N CYS A 401 -30.35 -4.73 2.23
CA CYS A 401 -30.13 -5.84 3.14
C CYS A 401 -28.86 -5.60 3.96
N VAL A 402 -28.98 -5.66 5.29
CA VAL A 402 -27.86 -5.54 6.22
C VAL A 402 -27.66 -6.85 6.97
N LEU A 403 -26.46 -7.40 6.85
CA LEU A 403 -26.05 -8.64 7.48
C LEU A 403 -25.12 -8.33 8.66
N LEU A 404 -25.51 -8.69 9.88
CA LEU A 404 -24.75 -8.40 11.09
C LEU A 404 -24.26 -9.70 11.70
N ASP A 405 -22.98 -10.03 11.48
CA ASP A 405 -22.36 -11.25 12.00
C ASP A 405 -21.72 -10.98 13.35
N GLU A 406 -22.33 -11.47 14.43
CA GLU A 406 -21.91 -11.35 15.85
C GLU A 406 -21.82 -9.91 16.40
N PRO A 407 -22.77 -8.99 16.10
CA PRO A 407 -22.61 -7.54 16.32
C PRO A 407 -22.32 -7.12 17.77
N PHE A 408 -22.68 -7.96 18.74
CA PHE A 408 -22.58 -7.66 20.17
C PHE A 408 -21.33 -8.24 20.84
N THR A 409 -20.51 -8.99 20.10
CA THR A 409 -19.31 -9.64 20.64
C THR A 409 -18.33 -8.61 21.22
N GLY A 410 -17.89 -8.86 22.46
CA GLY A 410 -16.92 -8.00 23.15
C GLY A 410 -17.47 -6.66 23.65
N LEU A 411 -18.80 -6.46 23.63
CA LEU A 411 -19.45 -5.29 24.22
C LEU A 411 -19.87 -5.55 25.67
N ASP A 412 -19.70 -4.54 26.51
CA ASP A 412 -20.35 -4.50 27.82
C ASP A 412 -21.87 -4.28 27.67
N GLU A 413 -22.59 -4.46 28.76
CA GLU A 413 -24.06 -4.40 28.78
C GLU A 413 -24.61 -3.03 28.35
N GLU A 414 -23.94 -1.94 28.73
CA GLU A 414 -24.38 -0.59 28.35
C GLU A 414 -24.22 -0.35 26.85
N ASN A 415 -23.04 -0.67 26.31
CA ASN A 415 -22.73 -0.51 24.90
C ASN A 415 -23.52 -1.48 24.02
N ARG A 416 -23.84 -2.69 24.53
CA ARG A 416 -24.75 -3.64 23.88
C ARG A 416 -26.14 -3.03 23.70
N LYS A 417 -26.74 -2.49 24.76
CA LYS A 417 -28.05 -1.83 24.69
C LYS A 417 -28.05 -0.65 23.70
N LYS A 418 -27.01 0.18 23.72
CA LYS A 418 -26.87 1.29 22.75
C LYS A 418 -26.81 0.77 21.31
N ALA A 419 -26.06 -0.31 21.05
CA ALA A 419 -25.96 -0.93 19.73
C ALA A 419 -27.30 -1.52 19.28
N GLU A 420 -28.03 -2.19 20.17
CA GLU A 420 -29.36 -2.74 19.95
C GLU A 420 -30.38 -1.67 19.56
N ASP A 421 -30.46 -0.59 20.36
CA ASP A 421 -31.31 0.58 20.08
C ASP A 421 -30.97 1.20 18.73
N TYR A 422 -29.67 1.31 18.43
CA TYR A 422 -29.19 1.87 17.18
C TYR A 422 -29.60 1.01 15.97
N ILE A 423 -29.47 -0.32 16.06
CA ILE A 423 -29.95 -1.26 15.03
C ILE A 423 -31.46 -1.06 14.81
N ARG A 424 -32.26 -1.13 15.88
CA ARG A 424 -33.73 -1.03 15.81
C ARG A 424 -34.20 0.27 15.13
N ARG A 425 -33.57 1.40 15.46
CA ARG A 425 -33.89 2.70 14.83
C ARG A 425 -33.60 2.71 13.32
N LYS A 426 -32.60 1.94 12.88
CA LYS A 426 -32.10 1.94 11.49
C LYS A 426 -32.63 0.77 10.64
N THR A 427 -33.40 -0.15 11.22
CA THR A 427 -34.02 -1.29 10.50
C THR A 427 -35.15 -0.88 9.55
N ARG A 428 -35.90 0.19 9.87
CA ARG A 428 -37.16 0.52 9.16
C ARG A 428 -36.97 0.58 7.64
N GLY A 429 -37.74 -0.25 6.92
CA GLY A 429 -37.75 -0.33 5.46
C GLY A 429 -36.59 -1.12 4.85
N ARG A 430 -35.86 -1.90 5.65
CA ARG A 430 -34.72 -2.73 5.22
C ARG A 430 -34.89 -4.16 5.73
N ILE A 431 -34.19 -5.08 5.08
CA ILE A 431 -34.01 -6.44 5.59
C ILE A 431 -32.77 -6.41 6.47
N VAL A 432 -32.89 -6.78 7.75
CA VAL A 432 -31.75 -6.87 8.67
C VAL A 432 -31.67 -8.28 9.20
N MET A 433 -30.52 -8.92 9.08
CA MET A 433 -30.26 -10.25 9.62
C MET A 433 -29.14 -10.18 10.64
N ILE A 434 -29.34 -10.81 11.79
CA ILE A 434 -28.39 -10.83 12.90
C ILE A 434 -28.02 -12.28 13.17
N ALA A 435 -26.75 -12.63 12.98
CA ALA A 435 -26.20 -13.89 13.46
C ALA A 435 -25.60 -13.65 14.85
N THR A 436 -26.11 -14.34 15.87
CA THR A 436 -25.61 -14.23 17.24
C THR A 436 -25.82 -15.53 17.99
N HIS A 437 -24.89 -15.88 18.87
CA HIS A 437 -25.04 -16.97 19.84
C HIS A 437 -25.39 -16.44 21.25
N ILE A 438 -25.30 -15.13 21.45
CA ILE A 438 -25.66 -14.47 22.70
C ILE A 438 -27.18 -14.40 22.74
N ARG A 439 -27.80 -14.95 23.80
CA ARG A 439 -29.23 -14.78 24.07
C ARG A 439 -29.51 -13.28 24.15
N THR A 440 -30.10 -12.74 23.10
CA THR A 440 -30.61 -11.37 23.10
C THR A 440 -31.67 -11.28 24.22
N GLY A 441 -31.68 -10.18 24.97
CA GLY A 441 -32.54 -10.02 26.15
C GLY A 441 -34.04 -10.17 25.82
N GLU A 442 -34.89 -10.19 26.85
CA GLU A 442 -36.36 -10.30 26.73
C GLU A 442 -36.97 -9.26 25.75
N GLU A 443 -36.29 -8.12 25.52
CA GLU A 443 -36.69 -7.05 24.59
C GLU A 443 -36.46 -7.37 23.09
N PHE A 444 -35.71 -8.43 22.76
CA PHE A 444 -35.51 -8.94 21.38
C PHE A 444 -36.42 -10.12 21.02
N SER A 445 -37.32 -10.50 21.94
CA SER A 445 -38.24 -11.64 21.77
C SER A 445 -39.28 -11.42 20.66
N GLU A 446 -39.46 -10.19 20.16
CA GLU A 446 -40.35 -9.86 19.04
C GLU A 446 -39.75 -10.17 17.66
N MET A 447 -38.47 -10.60 17.57
CA MET A 447 -37.80 -10.88 16.30
C MET A 447 -38.17 -12.24 15.71
N THR A 448 -38.14 -12.32 14.37
CA THR A 448 -38.39 -13.59 13.68
C THR A 448 -37.16 -14.48 13.80
N GLN A 449 -37.28 -15.56 14.58
CA GLN A 449 -36.24 -16.58 14.70
C GLN A 449 -36.20 -17.46 13.45
N MET A 450 -34.98 -17.77 13.00
CA MET A 450 -34.76 -18.65 11.85
C MET A 450 -33.63 -19.63 12.15
N GLN A 451 -33.80 -20.88 11.71
CA GLN A 451 -32.75 -21.89 11.67
C GLN A 451 -32.38 -22.20 10.22
N ILE A 452 -31.09 -22.13 9.92
CA ILE A 452 -30.49 -22.59 8.65
C ILE A 452 -30.02 -24.04 8.72
#